data_AF-A0A0C2P5V0-F1
#
_entry.id   AF-A0A0C2P5V0-F1
#
_cell.length_a   1.000
_cell.length_b   1.000
_cell.length_c   1.000
_cell.angle_alpha   90.00
_cell.angle_beta   90.00
_cell.angle_gamma   90.00
#
_symmetry.space_group_name_H-M   'P 1'
#
loop_
_entity.id
_entity.type
_entity.pdbx_description
1 polymer ?
#
loop_
_entity_poly.entity_id
_entity_poly.type
_entity_poly.pdbx_seq_one_letter_code
_entity_poly.pdbx_strand_id
1 'polypeptide(L)' 'MYTIEGICDWCKKPSLLAKHEYIDGLCHYSCEECFDLAALDVRQFNLAELQQRERQNQLR' A
#
# COMPACT_ATOMS: atom_id res chain seq x y z
N MET A 1 9.09 -4.69 9.34
CA MET A 1 10.56 -4.71 9.41
C MET A 1 11.09 -4.06 8.15
N TYR A 2 12.07 -3.16 8.23
CA TYR A 2 12.65 -2.45 7.08
C TYR A 2 13.92 -3.19 6.62
N THR A 3 13.78 -4.13 5.68
CA THR A 3 14.86 -5.05 5.32
C THR A 3 15.28 -4.96 3.86
N ILE A 4 14.65 -4.10 3.08
CA ILE A 4 14.86 -3.99 1.63
C ILE A 4 15.52 -2.64 1.36
N GLU A 5 16.75 -2.64 0.85
CA GLU A 5 17.36 -1.41 0.37
C GLU A 5 16.72 -0.99 -0.96
N GLY A 6 16.31 0.27 -1.07
CA GLY A 6 15.71 0.79 -2.30
C GLY A 6 15.29 2.25 -2.19
N ILE A 7 14.47 2.69 -3.14
CA ILE A 7 13.85 4.03 -3.14
C ILE A 7 12.45 3.95 -2.55
N CYS A 8 12.15 4.77 -1.55
CA CYS A 8 10.81 4.87 -0.96
C CYS A 8 9.80 5.38 -1.99
N ASP A 9 8.67 4.68 -2.15
CA ASP A 9 7.63 5.06 -3.10
C ASP A 9 6.90 6.35 -2.74
N TRP A 10 6.95 6.79 -1.48
CA TRP A 10 6.31 8.03 -1.03
C TRP A 10 7.25 9.24 -1.13
N CYS A 11 8.40 9.22 -0.46
CA CYS A 11 9.30 10.38 -0.43
C CYS A 11 10.34 10.40 -1.55
N LYS A 12 10.43 9.32 -2.34
CA LYS A 12 11.40 9.15 -3.45
C LYS A 12 12.87 9.26 -3.04
N LYS A 13 13.19 8.98 -1.76
CA LYS A 13 14.56 8.94 -1.22
C LYS A 13 15.03 7.50 -1.01
N PRO A 14 16.35 7.22 -1.13
CA PRO A 14 16.93 5.93 -0.75
C PRO A 14 16.75 5.65 0.74
N SER A 15 16.38 4.42 1.11
CA SER A 15 16.24 3.99 2.51
C SER A 15 16.16 2.46 2.63
N LEU A 16 16.05 1.97 3.86
CA LEU A 16 15.54 0.64 4.15
C LEU A 16 14.01 0.70 4.15
N LEU A 17 13.39 -0.28 3.49
CA LEU A 17 11.99 -0.22 3.13
C LEU A 17 11.20 -1.38 3.73
N ALA A 18 9.94 -1.09 4.07
CA ALA A 18 8.92 -2.04 4.43
C ALA A 18 7.93 -2.19 3.27
N LYS A 19 7.57 -3.44 2.98
CA LYS A 19 6.60 -3.78 1.93
C LYS A 19 5.17 -3.52 2.41
N HIS A 20 4.35 -2.96 1.53
CA HIS A 20 2.91 -2.83 1.65
C HIS A 20 2.22 -3.60 0.52
N GLU A 21 1.21 -4.39 0.85
CA GLU A 21 0.49 -5.23 -0.11
C GLU A 21 -0.94 -4.72 -0.32
N TYR A 22 -1.31 -4.56 -1.58
CA TYR A 22 -2.64 -4.13 -2.00
C TYR A 22 -3.51 -5.35 -2.36
N ILE A 23 -4.83 -5.20 -2.25
CA ILE A 23 -5.81 -6.29 -2.49
C ILE A 23 -5.92 -6.73 -3.96
N ASP A 24 -5.31 -5.99 -4.87
CA ASP A 24 -5.16 -6.32 -6.28
C ASP A 24 -3.89 -7.14 -6.57
N GLY A 25 -3.05 -7.38 -5.56
CA GLY A 25 -1.79 -8.11 -5.68
C GLY A 25 -0.57 -7.24 -6.01
N LEU A 26 -0.74 -5.92 -6.17
CA LEU A 26 0.38 -4.99 -6.30
C LEU A 26 1.04 -4.73 -4.94
N CYS A 27 2.27 -4.20 -4.96
CA CYS A 27 2.97 -3.81 -3.75
C CYS A 27 3.80 -2.54 -3.95
N HIS A 28 3.89 -1.76 -2.88
CA HIS A 28 4.79 -0.61 -2.77
C HIS A 28 5.64 -0.72 -1.50
N TYR A 29 6.68 0.10 -1.43
CA TYR A 29 7.70 0.02 -0.40
C TYR A 29 7.91 1.41 0.22
N SER A 30 7.76 1.51 1.54
CA SER A 30 7.96 2.78 2.26
C SER A 30 9.17 2.72 3.17
N CYS A 31 9.85 3.86 3.34
CA CYS A 31 10.78 4.04 4.46
C CYS A 31 10.01 4.19 5.79
N GLU A 32 10.76 4.24 6.89
CA GLU A 32 10.19 4.39 8.23
C GLU A 32 9.43 5.69 8.44
N GLU A 33 9.98 6.81 7.96
CA GLU A 33 9.35 8.13 8.06
C GLU A 33 7.99 8.22 7.32
N CYS A 34 7.81 7.42 6.27
CA CYS A 34 6.59 7.41 5.47
C CYS A 34 5.62 6.30 5.85
N PHE A 35 5.97 5.42 6.80
CA PHE A 35 5.23 4.18 7.02
C PHE A 35 3.78 4.38 7.43
N ASP A 36 3.52 5.29 8.37
CA ASP A 36 2.15 5.52 8.86
C ASP A 36 1.25 6.05 7.74
N LEU A 37 1.77 6.96 6.91
CA LEU A 37 1.06 7.49 5.75
C LEU A 37 0.83 6.40 4.70
N ALA A 38 1.85 5.60 4.40
CA ALA A 38 1.78 4.50 3.44
C ALA A 38 0.78 3.42 3.86
N ALA A 39 0.80 3.02 5.13
CA ALA A 39 -0.13 2.03 5.69
C ALA A 39 -1.58 2.52 5.64
N LEU A 40 -1.81 3.81 5.91
CA LEU A 40 -3.12 4.43 5.82
C LEU A 40 -3.62 4.50 4.38
N ASP A 41 -2.77 4.89 3.43
CA ASP A 41 -3.09 4.94 1.99
C ASP A 41 -3.47 3.54 1.44
N VAL A 42 -2.64 2.53 1.72
CA VAL A 42 -2.88 1.13 1.32
C VAL A 42 -4.19 0.61 1.91
N ARG A 43 -4.46 0.90 3.18
CA ARG A 43 -5.71 0.51 3.83
C ARG A 43 -6.92 1.15 3.17
N GLN A 44 -6.85 2.44 2.84
CA GLN A 44 -7.96 3.15 2.19
C GLN A 44 -8.25 2.58 0.81
N PHE A 45 -7.21 2.33 0.01
CA PHE A 45 -7.34 1.67 -1.28
C PHE A 45 -8.03 0.31 -1.14
N ASN A 46 -7.55 -0.55 -0.22
CA ASN A 46 -8.10 -1.89 -0.04
C ASN A 46 -9.58 -1.87 0.38
N LEU A 47 -9.98 -0.92 1.24
CA LEU A 47 -11.39 -0.73 1.62
C LEU A 47 -12.26 -0.28 0.43
N ALA A 48 -11.77 0.67 -0.38
CA ALA A 48 -12.48 1.16 -1.54
C ALA A 48 -12.67 0.06 -2.60
N GLU A 49 -11.63 -0.75 -2.84
CA GLU A 49 -11.68 -1.89 -3.76
C GLU A 49 -12.66 -2.96 -3.29
N LEU A 50 -12.66 -3.32 -2.00
CA LEU A 50 -13.64 -4.24 -1.43
C LEU A 50 -15.07 -3.73 -1.64
N GLN A 51 -15.32 -2.47 -1.30
CA GLN A 51 -16.64 -1.86 -1.45
C GLN A 51 -17.09 -1.85 -2.93
N GLN A 52 -16.15 -1.63 -3.86
CA GLN A 52 -16.45 -1.67 -5.29
C GLN A 52 -16.80 -3.08 -5.76
N ARG A 53 -16.05 -4.11 -5.31
CA ARG A 53 -16.33 -5.51 -5.62
C ARG A 53 -17.68 -5.95 -5.07
N GLU A 54 -18.04 -5.52 -3.85
CA GLU A 54 -19.36 -5.77 -3.25
C GLU A 54 -20.49 -5.18 -4.10
N ARG A 55 -20.37 -3.91 -4.51
CA ARG A 55 -21.35 -3.27 -5.41
C ARG A 55 -21.51 -4.03 -6.73
N GLN A 56 -20.40 -4.45 -7.34
CA GLN A 56 -20.43 -5.21 -8.59
C GLN A 56 -21.07 -6.58 -8.45
N ASN A 57 -20.87 -7.25 -7.31
CA ASN A 57 -21.49 -8.54 -7.03
C ASN A 57 -23.00 -8.44 -6.77
N GLN A 58 -23.50 -7.32 -6.25
CA GLN A 58 -24.94 -7.08 -6.06
C GLN A 58 -25.70 -6.77 -7.36
N LEU A 59 -24.99 -6.34 -8.40
CA LEU A 59 -25.55 -6.03 -9.72
C LEU A 59 -25.54 -7.23 -10.68
N ARG A 60 -24.99 -8.38 -10.27
CA ARG A 60 -24.98 -9.64 -11.01
C ARG A 60 -26.12 -10.53 -10.56
#